data_AF-A0A3D3R6Y6-F1
#
_entry.id   AF-A0A3D3R6Y6-F1
#
_cell.length_a   1.000
_cell.length_b   1.000
_cell.length_c   1.000
_cell.angle_alpha   90.00
_cell.angle_beta   90.00
_cell.angle_gamma   90.00
#
_symmetry.space_group_name_H-M   'P 1'
#
loop_
_entity.id
_entity.type
_entity.pdbx_description
1 polymer ?
#
loop_
_entity_poly.entity_id
_entity_poly.type
_entity_poly.pdbx_seq_one_letter_code
_entity_poly.pdbx_strand_id
1 'polypeptide(L)' 'LAPLLLAALALLIPSQVFAELQAGATIVDVTPTKFPVLVNGSMTSRSVSTVKTKVNARAIVVADGEERL' A
#
# COMPACT_ATOMS: atom_id res chain seq x y z
N LEU A 1 36.20 -11.63 36.82
CA LEU A 1 34.76 -11.92 37.00
C LEU A 1 33.89 -10.88 36.30
N ALA A 2 33.98 -9.58 36.64
CA ALA A 2 33.22 -8.51 35.99
C ALA A 2 33.31 -8.43 34.44
N PRO A 3 34.48 -8.53 33.78
CA PRO A 3 34.54 -8.43 32.31
C PRO A 3 33.97 -9.67 31.61
N LEU A 4 34.06 -10.84 32.26
CA LEU A 4 33.47 -12.08 31.77
C LEU A 4 31.94 -12.04 31.85
N LEU A 5 31.43 -11.46 32.94
CA LEU A 5 30.00 -11.23 33.14
C LEU A 5 29.44 -10.23 32.12
N LEU A 6 30.19 -9.17 31.82
CA LEU A 6 29.81 -8.17 30.83
C LEU A 6 29.79 -8.74 29.41
N ALA A 7 30.77 -9.57 29.06
CA ALA A 7 30.80 -10.29 27.78
C ALA A 7 29.65 -11.31 27.65
N ALA A 8 29.30 -12.00 28.74
CA ALA A 8 28.15 -12.90 28.77
C ALA A 8 26.82 -12.14 28.60
N LEU A 9 26.70 -10.92 29.16
CA LEU A 9 25.52 -10.08 29.00
C LEU A 9 25.34 -9.58 27.55
N ALA A 10 26.43 -9.31 26.85
CA ALA A 10 26.38 -8.84 25.46
C ALA A 10 25.80 -9.89 24.49
N LEU A 11 25.90 -11.19 24.83
CA LEU A 11 25.31 -12.28 24.05
C LEU A 11 23.78 -12.37 24.17
N LEU A 12 23.18 -11.66 25.14
CA LEU A 12 21.73 -11.59 25.33
C LEU A 12 21.09 -10.47 24.50
N ILE A 13 21.88 -9.64 23.82
CA ILE A 13 21.36 -8.56 22.98
C ILE A 13 20.90 -9.19 21.66
N PRO A 14 19.60 -9.09 21.29
CA PRO A 14 19.13 -9.60 20.01
C PRO A 14 19.84 -8.85 18.88
N SER A 15 20.52 -9.60 18.02
CA SER A 15 21.33 -9.05 16.92
C SER A 15 20.52 -8.71 15.67
N GLN A 16 19.24 -9.09 15.63
CA GLN A 16 18.36 -8.90 14.49
C GLN A 16 17.20 -8.00 14.88
N VAL A 17 17.20 -6.80 14.29
CA VAL A 17 16.02 -5.96 14.20
C VAL A 17 15.48 -6.16 12.78
N PHE A 18 14.30 -6.73 12.65
CA PHE A 18 13.62 -6.82 11.36
C PHE A 18 13.02 -5.45 11.05
N ALA A 19 13.29 -4.90 9.87
CA ALA A 19 12.53 -3.76 9.37
C ALA A 19 11.20 -4.31 8.85
N GLU A 20 10.15 -4.23 9.68
CA GLU A 20 8.89 -4.97 9.49
C GLU A 20 7.95 -4.32 8.46
N LEU A 21 8.25 -3.07 8.06
CA LEU A 21 7.46 -2.31 7.11
C LEU A 21 7.60 -2.85 5.67
N GLN A 22 6.55 -3.53 5.22
CA GLN A 22 6.35 -3.98 3.85
C GLN A 22 5.49 -2.97 3.09
N ALA A 23 5.93 -2.63 1.87
CA ALA A 23 5.19 -1.74 0.99
C ALA A 23 4.86 -2.43 -0.34
N GLY A 24 3.67 -2.16 -0.87
CA GLY A 24 3.24 -2.62 -2.18
C GLY A 24 2.50 -1.52 -2.94
N ALA A 25 2.61 -1.54 -4.27
CA ALA A 25 1.86 -0.63 -5.12
C ALA A 25 1.28 -1.38 -6.31
N THR A 26 0.06 -1.04 -6.71
CA THR A 26 -0.58 -1.61 -7.90
C THR A 26 -1.42 -0.57 -8.63
N ILE A 27 -1.59 -0.81 -9.93
CA ILE A 27 -2.43 -0.04 -10.84
C ILE A 27 -3.32 -1.03 -11.57
N VAL A 28 -4.63 -0.83 -11.49
CA VAL A 28 -5.63 -1.69 -12.13
C VAL A 28 -6.49 -0.84 -13.07
N ASP A 29 -6.65 -1.29 -14.32
CA ASP A 29 -7.59 -0.67 -15.27
C ASP A 29 -9.02 -0.95 -14.78
N VAL A 30 -9.74 0.11 -14.42
CA VAL A 30 -11.13 0.09 -13.97
C VAL A 30 -12.06 0.81 -14.96
N THR A 31 -11.64 0.91 -16.23
CA THR A 31 -12.42 1.50 -17.30
C THR A 31 -13.75 0.76 -17.48
N PRO A 32 -14.90 1.47 -17.48
CA PRO A 32 -16.20 0.84 -17.69
C PRO A 32 -16.27 0.08 -19.03
N THR A 33 -16.87 -1.11 -18.99
CA THR A 33 -17.10 -1.93 -20.19
C THR A 33 -18.55 -1.88 -20.68
N LYS A 34 -19.45 -1.35 -19.86
CA LYS A 34 -20.88 -1.15 -20.18
C LYS A 34 -21.19 0.33 -20.23
N PHE A 35 -21.88 0.75 -21.28
CA PHE A 35 -22.23 2.14 -21.56
C PHE A 35 -23.74 2.27 -21.84
N PRO A 36 -24.32 3.47 -21.67
CA PRO A 36 -23.67 4.69 -21.19
C PRO A 36 -23.51 4.72 -19.66
N VAL A 37 -22.60 5.54 -19.16
CA VAL A 37 -22.37 5.73 -17.72
C VAL A 37 -22.58 7.18 -17.30
N LEU A 38 -23.07 7.38 -16.08
CA LEU A 38 -23.15 8.69 -15.46
C LEU A 38 -21.75 9.14 -15.01
N VAL A 39 -21.42 10.40 -15.28
CA VAL A 39 -20.15 11.01 -14.87
C VAL A 39 -20.38 11.87 -13.64
N ASN A 40 -19.67 11.57 -12.55
CA ASN A 40 -19.69 12.36 -11.32
C ASN A 40 -18.66 13.49 -11.35
N GLY A 41 -18.85 14.52 -10.51
CA GLY A 41 -17.89 15.62 -10.33
C GLY A 41 -17.85 16.68 -11.45
N SER A 42 -18.79 16.63 -12.41
CA SER A 42 -19.00 17.70 -13.40
C SER A 42 -19.95 18.79 -12.85
N MET A 43 -19.95 19.98 -13.46
CA MET A 43 -20.90 21.07 -13.10
C MET A 43 -22.37 20.66 -13.26
N THR A 44 -22.67 19.89 -14.31
CA THR A 44 -23.99 19.28 -14.55
C THR A 44 -23.84 17.78 -14.75
N SER A 45 -24.87 17.02 -14.39
CA SER A 45 -24.92 15.59 -14.64
C SER A 45 -24.96 15.32 -16.15
N ARG A 46 -24.19 14.32 -16.59
CA ARG A 46 -24.15 13.89 -17.98
C ARG A 46 -23.88 12.40 -18.08
N SER A 47 -24.47 11.78 -19.09
CA SER A 47 -24.23 10.39 -19.45
C SER A 47 -23.29 10.32 -20.66
N VAL A 48 -22.30 9.42 -20.64
CA VAL A 48 -21.30 9.29 -21.71
C VAL A 48 -21.18 7.85 -22.19
N SER A 49 -20.88 7.67 -23.48
CA SER A 49 -20.74 6.37 -24.14
C SER A 49 -19.31 6.09 -24.62
N THR A 50 -18.36 7.00 -24.38
CA THR A 50 -16.98 6.86 -24.84
C THR A 50 -16.00 7.28 -23.75
N VAL A 51 -14.89 6.56 -23.67
CA VAL A 51 -13.78 6.84 -22.77
C VAL A 51 -12.62 7.39 -23.58
N LYS A 52 -12.17 8.60 -23.24
CA LYS A 52 -11.02 9.25 -23.91
C LYS A 52 -9.68 8.68 -23.43
N THR A 53 -9.58 8.39 -22.13
CA THR A 53 -8.40 7.84 -21.47
C THR A 53 -8.83 6.80 -20.45
N LYS A 54 -8.07 5.71 -20.34
CA LYS A 54 -8.34 4.64 -19.36
C LYS A 54 -8.40 5.20 -17.93
N VAL A 55 -9.34 4.67 -17.15
CA VAL A 55 -9.50 4.99 -15.73
C VAL A 55 -8.75 3.92 -14.94
N ASN A 56 -7.86 4.35 -14.04
CA ASN A 56 -7.07 3.41 -13.24
C ASN A 56 -7.38 3.59 -11.75
N ALA A 57 -7.63 2.49 -11.05
CA ALA A 57 -7.55 2.44 -9.61
C ALA A 57 -6.09 2.24 -9.20
N ARG A 58 -5.64 3.00 -8.20
CA ARG A 58 -4.27 2.93 -7.69
C ARG A 58 -4.34 2.66 -6.20
N ALA A 59 -3.60 1.65 -5.77
CA ALA A 59 -3.46 1.35 -4.35
C ALA A 59 -1.98 1.35 -4.01
N ILE A 60 -1.68 2.02 -2.90
CA ILE A 60 -0.41 1.92 -2.20
C ILE A 60 -0.78 1.30 -0.87
N VAL A 61 -0.05 0.26 -0.47
CA VAL A 61 -0.30 -0.42 0.78
C VAL A 61 0.98 -0.46 1.58
N VAL A 62 0.84 -0.24 2.88
CA VAL A 62 1.90 -0.31 3.86
C VAL A 62 1.46 -1.25 4.98
N ALA A 63 2.32 -2.17 5.41
CA ALA A 63 2.04 -3.08 6.50
C ALA A 63 3.28 -3.26 7.37
N ASP A 64 3.11 -3.40 8.68
CA ASP A 64 4.21 -3.64 9.64
C ASP A 64 4.16 -5.03 10.28
N GLY A 65 3.21 -5.88 9.87
CA GLY A 65 3.00 -7.21 10.43
C GLY A 65 1.81 -7.30 11.38
N GLU A 66 1.39 -6.17 11.96
CA GLU A 66 0.21 -6.06 12.84
C GLU A 66 -0.94 -5.34 12.12
N GLU A 67 -0.64 -4.21 11.47
CA GLU A 67 -1.61 -3.38 10.74
C GLU A 67 -1.27 -3.28 9.25
N ARG A 68 -2.30 -3.06 8.42
CA ARG A 68 -2.18 -2.84 6.97
C ARG A 68 -3.10 -1.71 6.54
N LEU A 69 -2.51 -0.68 5.94
CA LEU A 69 -3.18 0.53 5.40
C LEU A 69 -3.13 0.54 3.88
#